data_AF-A0A6I7WZI2-F1
#
_entry.id   AF-A0A6I7WZI2-F1
#
_cell.length_a   1.000
_cell.length_b   1.000
_cell.length_c   1.000
_cell.angle_alpha   90.00
_cell.angle_beta   90.00
_cell.angle_gamma   90.00
#
_symmetry.space_group_name_H-M   'P 1'
#
loop_
_entity.id
_entity.type
_entity.pdbx_description
1 polymer ?
#
loop_
_entity_poly.entity_id
_entity_poly.type
_entity_poly.pdbx_seq_one_letter_code
_entity_poly.pdbx_strand_id
1 'polypeptide(L)'
;MDNKEFEEKRRKKFLVQSVIWYVFLISLSYFLPTVMLFYVLCGVYDVSRNCNIDGQLLYRYFFGNGVPTWALSPFNILMDIVTLPYINKKIYQLQDLPSECQAEIKEILAVVEAEKVVDEISSRAEKIRRSMIFFKWYGKNIENFYTVPAFHKDYKYIRTIGVSVFNKKESTDEHFGPLRTTL
;
A
#
# COMPACT_ATOMS: atom_id res chain seq x y z
N MET A 1 -28.75 -2.80 12.15
CA MET A 1 -28.83 -2.82 10.67
C MET A 1 -28.65 -4.27 10.26
N ASP A 2 -29.64 -4.86 9.59
CA ASP A 2 -29.60 -6.28 9.20
C ASP A 2 -28.44 -6.50 8.21
N ASN A 3 -27.73 -7.62 8.35
CA ASN A 3 -26.53 -7.92 7.57
C ASN A 3 -26.86 -7.99 6.07
N LYS A 4 -28.07 -8.43 5.73
CA LYS A 4 -28.59 -8.45 4.34
C LYS A 4 -28.80 -7.05 3.77
N GLU A 5 -29.40 -6.14 4.54
CA GLU A 5 -29.66 -4.75 4.12
C GLU A 5 -28.34 -3.97 3.91
N PHE A 6 -27.32 -4.26 4.73
CA PHE A 6 -25.98 -3.68 4.58
C PHE A 6 -25.28 -4.18 3.30
N GLU A 7 -25.34 -5.48 3.03
CA GLU A 7 -24.77 -6.07 1.81
C GLU A 7 -25.45 -5.53 0.55
N GLU A 8 -26.77 -5.39 0.57
CA GLU A 8 -27.54 -4.88 -0.58
C GLU A 8 -27.20 -3.41 -0.87
N LYS A 9 -27.13 -2.55 0.17
CA LYS A 9 -26.67 -1.16 0.03
C LYS A 9 -25.26 -1.08 -0.54
N ARG A 10 -24.35 -1.96 -0.09
CA ARG A 10 -22.97 -2.03 -0.59
C ARG A 10 -22.93 -2.45 -2.07
N ARG A 11 -23.67 -3.49 -2.45
CA ARG A 11 -23.78 -3.95 -3.85
C ARG A 11 -24.34 -2.86 -4.76
N LYS A 12 -25.41 -2.18 -4.34
CA LYS A 12 -26.01 -1.08 -5.09
C LYS A 12 -25.04 0.09 -5.25
N LYS A 13 -24.35 0.49 -4.19
CA LYS A 13 -23.32 1.55 -4.24
C LYS A 13 -22.19 1.18 -5.20
N PHE A 14 -21.70 -0.06 -5.12
CA PHE A 14 -20.67 -0.58 -6.02
C PHE A 14 -21.11 -0.56 -7.49
N LEU A 15 -22.34 -1.00 -7.76
CA LEU A 15 -22.90 -1.01 -9.12
C LEU A 15 -23.02 0.42 -9.69
N VAL A 16 -23.58 1.35 -8.92
CA VAL A 16 -23.69 2.76 -9.34
C VAL A 16 -22.32 3.37 -9.59
N GLN A 17 -21.35 3.16 -8.71
CA GLN A 17 -19.98 3.64 -8.89
C GLN A 17 -19.33 3.04 -10.14
N SER A 18 -19.55 1.75 -10.39
CA SER A 18 -19.05 1.07 -11.59
C SER A 18 -19.65 1.67 -12.86
N VAL A 19 -20.96 1.90 -12.90
CA VAL A 19 -21.64 2.52 -14.06
C VAL A 19 -21.09 3.92 -14.33
N ILE A 20 -20.98 4.76 -13.30
CA ILE A 20 -20.39 6.11 -13.43
C ILE A 20 -18.98 6.01 -14.00
N TRP A 21 -18.17 5.09 -13.50
CA TRP A 21 -16.80 4.89 -13.95
C TRP A 21 -16.71 4.45 -15.41
N TYR A 22 -17.51 3.47 -15.84
CA TYR A 22 -17.52 3.02 -17.24
C TYR A 22 -18.03 4.11 -18.19
N VAL A 23 -19.07 4.86 -17.81
CA VAL A 23 -19.56 6.00 -18.60
C VAL A 23 -18.47 7.07 -18.74
N PHE A 24 -17.74 7.36 -17.67
CA PHE A 24 -16.60 8.27 -17.69
C PHE A 24 -15.50 7.78 -18.64
N LEU A 25 -15.08 6.51 -18.55
CA LEU A 25 -14.05 5.95 -19.43
C LEU A 25 -14.47 5.93 -20.91
N ILE A 26 -15.74 5.60 -21.21
CA ILE A 26 -16.28 5.63 -22.57
C ILE A 26 -16.27 7.07 -23.11
N SER A 27 -16.71 8.03 -22.30
CA SER A 27 -16.71 9.45 -22.68
C SER A 27 -15.28 9.93 -22.93
N LEU A 28 -14.34 9.59 -22.05
CA LEU A 28 -12.93 9.96 -22.20
C LEU A 28 -12.32 9.33 -23.47
N SER A 29 -12.68 8.10 -23.79
CA SER A 29 -12.24 7.39 -25.01
C SER A 29 -12.81 8.01 -26.28
N TYR A 30 -14.05 8.48 -26.25
CA TYR A 30 -14.71 9.11 -27.39
C TYR A 30 -14.23 10.55 -27.63
N PHE A 31 -14.19 11.38 -26.58
CA PHE A 31 -13.83 12.80 -26.71
C PHE A 31 -12.32 13.06 -26.71
N LEU A 32 -11.53 12.22 -26.03
CA LEU A 32 -10.08 12.39 -25.87
C LEU A 32 -9.32 11.08 -26.18
N PRO A 33 -9.45 10.53 -27.41
CA PRO A 33 -8.87 9.22 -27.75
C PRO A 33 -7.35 9.18 -27.61
N THR A 34 -6.65 10.30 -27.88
CA THR A 34 -5.19 10.39 -27.73
C THR A 34 -4.78 10.32 -26.25
N VAL A 35 -5.54 10.97 -25.36
CA VAL A 35 -5.30 10.90 -23.91
C VAL A 35 -5.54 9.49 -23.40
N MET A 36 -6.62 8.84 -23.85
CA MET A 36 -6.88 7.45 -23.47
C MET A 36 -5.81 6.49 -23.98
N LEU A 37 -5.37 6.64 -25.23
CA LEU A 37 -4.27 5.84 -25.76
C LEU A 37 -3.00 6.03 -24.92
N PHE A 38 -2.66 7.27 -24.56
CA PHE A 38 -1.53 7.57 -23.66
C PHE A 38 -1.66 6.84 -22.32
N TYR A 39 -2.82 6.93 -21.66
CA TYR A 39 -3.07 6.23 -20.40
C TYR A 39 -3.05 4.70 -20.53
N VAL A 40 -3.54 4.15 -21.64
CA VAL A 40 -3.46 2.71 -21.91
C VAL A 40 -2.01 2.28 -22.07
N LEU A 41 -1.19 3.02 -22.84
CA LEU A 41 0.23 2.73 -22.99
C LEU A 41 0.98 2.83 -21.65
N CYS A 42 0.70 3.88 -20.86
CA CYS A 42 1.23 4.01 -19.51
C CYS A 42 0.83 2.82 -18.64
N GLY A 43 -0.45 2.44 -18.65
CA GLY A 43 -0.96 1.31 -17.88
C GLY A 43 -0.34 -0.04 -18.29
N VAL A 44 -0.15 -0.27 -19.59
CA VAL A 44 0.50 -1.49 -20.11
C VAL A 44 1.94 -1.58 -19.63
N TYR A 45 2.72 -0.51 -19.73
CA TYR A 45 4.07 -0.48 -19.17
C TYR A 45 4.04 -0.65 -17.65
N ASP A 46 3.17 0.09 -16.95
CA ASP A 46 3.11 0.12 -15.48
C ASP A 46 2.76 -1.25 -14.89
N VAL A 47 1.79 -1.95 -15.49
CA VAL A 47 1.40 -3.30 -15.09
C VAL A 47 2.45 -4.34 -15.47
N SER A 48 3.19 -4.12 -16.57
CA SER A 48 4.28 -5.01 -17.00
C SER A 48 5.42 -5.14 -15.96
N ARG A 49 5.48 -4.19 -15.00
CA ARG A 49 6.41 -4.22 -13.87
C ARG A 49 6.08 -5.31 -12.85
N ASN A 50 4.92 -5.94 -12.90
CA ASN A 50 4.60 -7.07 -12.02
C ASN A 50 5.21 -8.37 -12.56
N CYS A 51 5.67 -9.24 -11.66
CA CYS A 51 6.08 -10.59 -12.04
C CYS A 51 4.82 -11.46 -12.19
N ASN A 52 4.82 -12.42 -13.14
CA ASN A 52 3.72 -13.38 -13.36
C ASN A 52 2.36 -12.70 -13.63
N ILE A 53 2.28 -11.98 -14.74
CA ILE A 53 1.03 -11.33 -15.17
C ILE A 53 0.03 -12.41 -15.59
N ASP A 54 -1.09 -12.48 -14.89
CA ASP A 54 -2.23 -13.31 -15.23
C ASP A 54 -3.51 -12.46 -15.44
N GLY A 55 -4.59 -13.12 -15.86
CA GLY A 55 -5.87 -12.44 -16.10
C GLY A 55 -6.46 -11.81 -14.83
N GLN A 56 -6.21 -12.41 -13.66
CA GLN A 56 -6.72 -11.89 -12.38
C GLN A 56 -6.02 -10.59 -12.00
N LEU A 57 -4.70 -10.51 -12.19
CA LEU A 57 -3.89 -9.33 -11.96
C LEU A 57 -4.29 -8.20 -12.92
N LEU A 58 -4.43 -8.50 -14.22
CA LEU A 58 -4.89 -7.52 -15.21
C LEU A 58 -6.27 -6.98 -14.89
N TYR A 59 -7.20 -7.85 -14.49
CA TYR A 59 -8.53 -7.44 -14.06
C TYR A 59 -8.47 -6.53 -12.82
N ARG A 60 -7.73 -6.93 -11.79
CA ARG A 60 -7.54 -6.11 -10.58
C ARG A 60 -6.91 -4.75 -10.89
N TYR A 61 -5.96 -4.72 -11.82
CA TYR A 61 -5.25 -3.50 -12.21
C TYR A 61 -6.15 -2.51 -12.96
N PHE A 62 -6.80 -2.93 -14.06
CA PHE A 62 -7.57 -2.02 -14.92
C PHE A 62 -9.01 -1.80 -14.47
N PHE A 63 -9.60 -2.74 -13.73
CA PHE A 63 -11.03 -2.75 -13.40
C PHE A 63 -11.33 -2.96 -11.90
N GLY A 64 -10.31 -3.24 -11.09
CA GLY A 64 -10.44 -3.47 -9.66
C GLY A 64 -9.80 -2.38 -8.81
N ASN A 65 -9.14 -2.78 -7.72
CA ASN A 65 -8.49 -1.87 -6.79
C ASN A 65 -7.21 -1.19 -7.34
N GLY A 66 -6.73 -1.60 -8.52
CA GLY A 66 -5.60 -0.98 -9.20
C GLY A 66 -5.94 0.23 -10.06
N VAL A 67 -7.23 0.56 -10.23
CA VAL A 67 -7.65 1.73 -11.03
C VAL A 67 -6.96 3.04 -10.61
N PRO A 68 -6.82 3.37 -9.31
CA PRO A 68 -6.05 4.54 -8.90
C PRO A 68 -4.57 4.48 -9.30
N THR A 69 -3.98 3.28 -9.30
CA THR A 69 -2.60 3.05 -9.75
C THR A 69 -2.48 3.27 -11.25
N TRP A 70 -3.45 2.81 -12.04
CA TRP A 70 -3.52 3.07 -13.47
C TRP A 70 -3.68 4.57 -13.77
N ALA A 71 -4.57 5.25 -13.04
CA ALA A 71 -4.74 6.70 -13.15
C ALA A 71 -3.47 7.49 -12.80
N LEU A 72 -2.58 6.94 -11.98
CA LEU A 72 -1.28 7.51 -11.64
C LEU A 72 -0.11 6.90 -12.43
N SER A 73 -0.38 5.99 -13.38
CA SER A 73 0.68 5.34 -14.16
C SER A 73 1.62 6.31 -14.88
N PRO A 74 1.18 7.45 -15.44
CA PRO A 74 2.11 8.42 -16.03
C PRO A 74 3.09 9.00 -15.00
N PHE A 75 2.61 9.27 -13.78
CA PHE A 75 3.46 9.74 -12.68
C PHE A 75 4.42 8.64 -12.22
N ASN A 76 3.94 7.40 -12.06
CA ASN A 76 4.80 6.28 -11.71
C ASN A 76 5.91 6.04 -12.74
N ILE A 77 5.61 6.19 -14.03
CA ILE A 77 6.61 6.10 -15.11
C ILE A 77 7.59 7.26 -15.08
N LEU A 78 7.10 8.48 -14.85
CA LEU A 78 7.97 9.65 -14.71
C LEU A 78 8.98 9.43 -13.57
N MET A 79 8.54 8.86 -12.45
CA MET A 79 9.43 8.54 -11.34
C MET A 79 10.49 7.50 -11.74
N ASP A 80 10.12 6.45 -12.48
CA ASP A 80 11.09 5.47 -13.01
C ASP A 80 12.15 6.14 -13.91
N ILE A 81 11.74 7.12 -14.74
CA ILE A 81 12.65 7.86 -15.64
C ILE A 81 13.60 8.75 -14.83
N VAL A 82 13.08 9.47 -13.84
CA VAL A 82 13.88 10.39 -13.00
C VAL A 82 14.89 9.64 -12.14
N THR A 83 14.62 8.38 -11.79
CA THR A 83 15.54 7.56 -11.00
C THR A 83 16.59 6.82 -11.84
N LEU A 84 16.57 6.92 -13.18
CA LEU A 84 17.60 6.29 -14.01
C LEU A 84 19.01 6.79 -13.64
N PRO A 85 20.04 5.89 -13.62
CA PRO A 85 20.00 4.49 -14.05
C PRO A 85 19.57 3.50 -12.95
N TYR A 86 19.09 3.96 -11.80
CA TYR A 86 18.67 3.11 -10.70
C TYR A 86 17.29 2.50 -10.98
N ILE A 87 17.27 1.20 -11.24
CA ILE A 87 16.05 0.42 -11.47
C ILE A 87 15.57 -0.14 -10.14
N ASN A 88 14.30 0.05 -9.84
CA ASN A 88 13.62 -0.51 -8.69
C ASN A 88 13.80 -2.04 -8.63
N LYS A 89 14.46 -2.52 -7.57
CA LYS A 89 14.71 -3.96 -7.35
C LYS A 89 13.45 -4.76 -7.04
N LYS A 90 12.34 -4.10 -6.70
CA LYS A 90 11.06 -4.63 -6.19
C LYS A 90 11.20 -5.29 -4.82
N ILE A 91 12.20 -6.14 -4.65
CA ILE A 91 12.54 -6.81 -3.40
C ILE A 91 13.91 -6.29 -2.94
N TYR A 92 13.90 -5.56 -1.84
CA TYR A 92 15.10 -5.06 -1.17
C TYR A 92 15.46 -6.00 -0.02
N GLN A 93 16.73 -6.39 0.04
CA GLN A 93 17.32 -7.02 1.21
C GLN A 93 17.93 -5.94 2.10
N LEU A 94 18.18 -6.25 3.38
CA LEU A 94 18.71 -5.26 4.33
C LEU A 94 20.04 -4.67 3.84
N GLN A 95 20.91 -5.48 3.25
CA GLN A 95 22.20 -5.06 2.71
C GLN A 95 22.10 -4.15 1.48
N ASP A 96 20.94 -4.08 0.81
CA ASP A 96 20.71 -3.16 -0.30
C ASP A 96 20.53 -1.71 0.17
N LEU A 97 20.31 -1.49 1.47
CA LEU A 97 20.07 -0.18 2.07
C LEU A 97 21.37 0.49 2.54
N PRO A 98 21.43 1.83 2.65
CA PRO A 98 22.57 2.53 3.24
C PRO A 98 22.91 2.00 4.64
N SER A 99 24.19 1.92 5.00
CA SER A 99 24.64 1.37 6.28
C SER A 99 24.00 2.03 7.49
N GLU A 100 23.78 3.34 7.44
CA GLU A 100 23.06 4.10 8.47
C GLU A 100 21.60 3.66 8.59
N CYS A 101 20.90 3.46 7.47
CA CYS A 101 19.52 2.95 7.45
C CYS A 101 19.45 1.53 8.02
N GLN A 102 20.42 0.68 7.67
CA GLN A 102 20.53 -0.66 8.25
C GLN A 102 20.71 -0.62 9.77
N ALA A 103 21.51 0.31 10.28
CA ALA A 103 21.72 0.47 11.71
C ALA A 103 20.41 0.85 12.43
N GLU A 104 19.66 1.82 11.89
CA GLU A 104 18.34 2.20 12.44
C GLU A 104 17.37 1.01 12.45
N ILE A 105 17.31 0.24 11.36
CA ILE A 105 16.42 -0.94 11.28
C ILE A 105 16.83 -1.99 12.32
N LYS A 106 18.12 -2.30 12.43
CA LYS A 106 18.64 -3.29 13.40
C LYS A 106 18.38 -2.86 14.84
N GLU A 107 18.54 -1.58 15.15
CA GLU A 107 18.22 -1.03 16.47
C GLU A 107 16.75 -1.24 16.81
N ILE A 108 15.83 -0.88 15.90
CA ILE A 108 14.40 -1.04 16.13
C ILE A 108 14.04 -2.52 16.32
N LEU A 109 14.58 -3.41 15.48
CA LEU A 109 14.32 -4.85 15.62
C LEU A 109 14.81 -5.40 16.96
N ALA A 110 15.99 -4.98 17.44
CA ALA A 110 16.50 -5.38 18.75
C ALA A 110 15.60 -4.89 19.89
N VAL A 111 15.06 -3.67 19.79
CA VAL A 111 14.10 -3.13 20.78
C VAL A 111 12.79 -3.91 20.77
N VAL A 112 12.26 -4.24 19.58
CA VAL A 112 11.01 -5.02 19.44
C VAL A 112 11.12 -6.36 20.18
N GLU A 113 12.27 -7.02 20.05
CA GLU A 113 12.57 -8.28 20.74
C GLU A 113 12.77 -8.10 22.25
N ALA A 114 13.60 -7.12 22.65
CA ALA A 114 13.92 -6.87 24.05
C ALA A 114 12.70 -6.46 24.89
N GLU A 115 11.83 -5.59 24.34
CA GLU A 115 10.62 -5.11 25.02
C GLU A 115 9.40 -6.02 24.77
N LYS A 116 9.54 -7.11 24.01
CA LYS A 116 8.46 -8.04 23.64
C LYS A 116 7.21 -7.31 23.12
N VAL A 117 7.44 -6.31 22.26
CA VAL A 117 6.40 -5.41 21.74
C VAL A 117 5.23 -6.16 21.12
N VAL A 118 5.52 -7.24 20.40
CA VAL A 118 4.50 -8.07 19.75
C VAL A 118 3.59 -8.77 20.77
N ASP A 119 4.14 -9.27 21.88
CA ASP A 119 3.38 -9.95 22.93
C ASP A 119 2.45 -8.98 23.67
N GLU A 120 2.96 -7.79 24.01
CA GLU A 120 2.17 -6.76 24.69
C GLU A 120 1.01 -6.29 23.82
N ILE A 121 1.24 -6.09 22.51
CA ILE A 121 0.17 -5.73 21.58
C ILE A 121 -0.81 -6.89 21.39
N SER A 122 -0.31 -8.13 21.31
CA SER A 122 -1.14 -9.32 21.10
C SER A 122 -2.06 -9.61 22.29
N SER A 123 -1.56 -9.49 23.52
CA SER A 123 -2.34 -9.72 24.74
C SER A 123 -3.58 -8.80 24.84
N ARG A 124 -3.50 -7.62 24.23
CA ARG A 124 -4.63 -6.67 24.17
C ARG A 124 -5.45 -6.80 22.88
N ALA A 125 -4.85 -7.33 21.81
CA ALA A 125 -5.51 -7.58 20.53
C ALA A 125 -6.48 -8.78 20.57
N GLU A 126 -6.42 -9.67 21.57
CA GLU A 126 -7.41 -10.76 21.71
C GLU A 126 -8.87 -10.26 21.76
N LYS A 127 -9.09 -8.98 22.10
CA LYS A 127 -10.41 -8.32 22.10
C LYS A 127 -10.77 -7.63 20.77
N ILE A 128 -9.85 -7.49 19.81
CA ILE A 128 -10.02 -6.72 18.56
C ILE A 128 -9.56 -7.54 17.36
N ARG A 129 -10.46 -7.79 16.38
CA ARG A 129 -10.23 -8.67 15.22
C ARG A 129 -8.95 -8.39 14.40
N ARG A 130 -8.54 -7.13 14.30
CA ARG A 130 -7.30 -6.67 13.67
C ARG A 130 -6.85 -5.40 14.38
N SER A 131 -5.63 -5.37 14.89
CA SER A 131 -5.06 -4.17 15.53
C SER A 131 -3.78 -3.77 14.82
N MET A 132 -3.76 -2.56 14.27
CA MET A 132 -2.55 -1.90 13.80
C MET A 132 -2.38 -0.65 14.67
N ILE A 133 -1.21 -0.52 15.29
CA ILE A 133 -0.86 0.60 16.16
C ILE A 133 0.33 1.31 15.54
N PHE A 134 0.18 2.61 15.30
CA PHE A 134 1.27 3.44 14.81
C PHE A 134 1.91 4.17 15.98
N PHE A 135 3.22 3.98 16.19
CA PHE A 135 4.03 4.72 17.15
C PHE A 135 4.68 5.95 16.51
N LYS A 136 4.93 5.89 15.21
CA LYS A 136 5.43 7.01 14.42
C LYS A 136 4.74 7.02 13.05
N TRP A 137 4.33 8.19 12.58
CA TRP A 137 3.67 8.39 11.29
C TRP A 137 4.28 9.59 10.57
N TYR A 138 4.97 9.35 9.45
CA TYR A 138 5.67 10.37 8.67
C TYR A 138 6.56 11.31 9.51
N GLY A 139 7.34 10.73 10.43
CA GLY A 139 8.27 11.41 11.31
C GLY A 139 7.64 11.89 12.62
N LYS A 140 6.32 11.98 12.71
CA LYS A 140 5.61 12.42 13.92
C LYS A 140 5.39 11.25 14.88
N ASN A 141 5.76 11.43 16.14
CA ASN A 141 5.45 10.47 17.19
C ASN A 141 3.95 10.48 17.48
N ILE A 142 3.38 9.30 17.70
CA ILE A 142 1.96 9.11 17.98
C ILE A 142 1.84 8.56 19.40
N GLU A 143 1.08 9.25 20.23
CA GLU A 143 0.78 8.77 21.57
C GLU A 143 -0.15 7.56 21.51
N ASN A 144 0.21 6.51 22.24
CA ASN A 144 -0.55 5.28 22.32
C ASN A 144 -0.63 4.81 23.77
N PHE A 145 -1.55 3.89 24.04
CA PHE A 145 -1.70 3.25 25.34
C PHE A 145 -0.45 2.47 25.80
N TYR A 146 0.38 2.06 24.84
CA TYR A 146 1.65 1.39 25.05
C TYR A 146 2.70 2.19 24.29
N THR A 147 3.79 2.53 24.95
CA THR A 147 4.84 3.40 24.41
C THR A 147 6.16 2.67 24.49
N VAL A 148 6.91 2.72 23.39
CA VAL A 148 8.27 2.20 23.27
C VAL A 148 9.18 3.42 23.07
N PRO A 149 9.94 3.88 24.09
CA PRO A 149 10.70 5.12 24.00
C PRO A 149 11.66 5.18 22.82
N ALA A 150 12.26 4.05 22.44
CA ALA A 150 13.16 3.99 21.29
C ALA A 150 12.44 4.29 19.95
N PHE A 151 11.15 4.00 19.82
CA PHE A 151 10.39 4.33 18.60
C PHE A 151 10.18 5.83 18.43
N HIS A 152 10.33 6.61 19.50
CA HIS A 152 10.15 8.06 19.49
C HIS A 152 11.44 8.85 19.22
N LYS A 153 12.58 8.16 19.06
CA LYS A 153 13.84 8.77 18.64
C LYS A 153 13.70 9.46 17.28
N ASP A 154 14.57 10.44 17.03
CA ASP A 154 14.65 11.11 15.75
C ASP A 154 15.52 10.29 14.79
N TYR A 155 14.87 9.44 14.01
CA TYR A 155 15.50 8.63 12.97
C TYR A 155 15.60 9.41 11.67
N LYS A 156 16.75 9.30 10.99
CA LYS A 156 16.99 9.93 9.70
C LYS A 156 16.19 9.23 8.59
N TYR A 157 16.15 7.90 8.59
CA TYR A 157 15.52 7.11 7.53
C TYR A 157 14.14 6.58 7.95
N ILE A 158 13.98 6.15 9.20
CA ILE A 158 12.72 5.53 9.66
C ILE A 158 11.69 6.59 10.05
N ARG A 159 10.73 6.84 9.16
CA ARG A 159 9.67 7.85 9.35
C ARG A 159 8.35 7.27 9.87
N THR A 160 8.09 5.99 9.67
CA THR A 160 6.83 5.37 10.11
C THR A 160 7.13 4.06 10.82
N ILE A 161 6.55 3.88 12.00
CA ILE A 161 6.64 2.65 12.79
C ILE A 161 5.21 2.26 13.12
N GLY A 162 4.72 1.21 12.46
CA GLY A 162 3.41 0.61 12.70
C GLY A 162 3.56 -0.86 13.01
N VAL A 163 2.98 -1.31 14.12
CA VAL A 163 2.98 -2.71 14.52
C VAL A 163 1.56 -3.25 14.34
N SER A 164 1.43 -4.33 13.58
CA SER A 164 0.15 -4.98 13.32
C SER A 164 0.13 -6.39 13.88
N VAL A 165 -0.92 -6.72 14.61
CA VAL A 165 -1.22 -8.08 15.05
C VAL A 165 -2.48 -8.55 14.34
N PHE A 166 -2.35 -9.65 13.61
CA PHE A 166 -3.44 -10.29 12.89
C PHE A 166 -3.83 -11.58 13.61
N ASN A 167 -5.13 -11.81 13.76
CA ASN A 167 -5.61 -13.12 14.17
C ASN A 167 -5.34 -14.13 13.04
N LYS A 168 -5.05 -15.40 13.37
CA LYS A 168 -4.78 -16.48 12.41
C LYS A 168 -5.89 -16.71 11.36
N LYS A 169 -7.11 -16.21 11.62
CA LYS A 169 -8.26 -16.30 10.70
C LYS A 169 -8.38 -15.14 9.72
N GLU A 170 -7.51 -14.13 9.82
CA GLU A 170 -7.56 -12.92 9.01
C GLU A 170 -6.41 -12.93 8.00
N SER A 171 -6.72 -12.53 6.76
CA SER A 171 -5.74 -12.30 5.72
C SER A 171 -6.04 -10.98 5.05
N THR A 172 -5.01 -10.31 4.53
CA THR A 172 -5.19 -9.12 3.71
C THR A 172 -5.34 -9.53 2.27
N ASP A 173 -6.40 -9.04 1.62
CA ASP A 173 -6.54 -9.19 0.18
C ASP A 173 -5.38 -8.50 -0.55
N GLU A 174 -5.02 -9.06 -1.71
CA GLU A 174 -4.11 -8.42 -2.63
C GLU A 174 -4.67 -7.07 -3.10
N HIS A 175 -3.82 -6.04 -3.01
CA HIS A 175 -4.19 -4.68 -3.37
C HIS A 175 -3.01 -3.96 -4.02
N PHE A 176 -3.35 -3.03 -4.92
CA PHE A 176 -2.38 -2.11 -5.49
C PHE A 176 -2.29 -0.85 -4.63
N GLY A 177 -1.08 -0.50 -4.20
CA GLY A 177 -0.78 0.84 -3.71
C GLY A 177 -0.79 1.84 -4.88
N PRO A 178 -1.39 3.04 -4.72
CA PRO A 178 -1.58 3.98 -5.83
C PRO A 178 -0.28 4.53 -6.41
N LEU A 179 0.75 4.67 -5.57
CA LEU A 179 2.08 5.15 -5.94
C LEU A 179 3.06 3.99 -5.88
N ARG A 180 3.95 3.93 -6.89
CA ARG A 180 5.03 2.94 -6.97
C ARG A 180 6.41 3.60 -6.88
N THR A 181 6.48 4.70 -6.13
CA THR A 181 7.73 5.33 -5.70
C THR A 181 8.35 4.45 -4.62
N THR A 182 9.22 3.54 -5.01
CA THR A 182 10.08 2.86 -4.06
C THR A 182 11.52 3.29 -4.28
N LEU A 183 12.35 3.07 -3.26
CA LEU A 183 13.79 3.32 -3.28
C LEU A 183 14.47 2.75 -4.52
#